data_AF-A0A843C939-F1
#
_entry.id   AF-A0A843C939-F1
#
_cell.length_a   1.000
_cell.length_b   1.000
_cell.length_c   1.000
_cell.angle_alpha   90.00
_cell.angle_beta   90.00
_cell.angle_gamma   90.00
#
_symmetry.space_group_name_H-M   'P 1'
#
loop_
_entity.id
_entity.type
_entity.pdbx_description
1 polymer ?
#
loop_
_entity_poly.entity_id
_entity_poly.type
_entity_poly.pdbx_seq_one_letter_code
_entity_poly.pdbx_strand_id
1 'polypeptide(L)' 'MLCSVRFEISFYGHENVRALHPRTIEITTEPDLTIQGDCIIGVSAECGCKDIPKKLKEKLRNKRSKITL' A
#
# COMPACT_ATOMS: atom_id res chain seq x y z
N MET A 1 3.83 -26.86 4.53
CA MET A 1 3.18 -25.90 5.45
C MET A 1 3.24 -24.51 4.81
N LEU A 2 2.13 -24.01 4.25
CA LEU A 2 2.08 -22.66 3.69
C LEU A 2 1.93 -21.67 4.85
N CYS A 3 3.00 -20.96 5.18
CA CYS A 3 2.96 -19.93 6.22
C CYS A 3 2.39 -18.64 5.62
N SER A 4 1.07 -18.47 5.69
CA SER A 4 0.38 -17.24 5.31
C SER A 4 0.61 -16.15 6.37
N VAL A 5 0.82 -14.90 5.94
CA VAL A 5 0.91 -13.72 6.81
C VAL A 5 -0.06 -12.71 6.24
N ARG A 6 -0.93 -12.19 7.10
CA ARG A 6 -1.90 -11.13 6.77
C ARG A 6 -1.50 -9.88 7.53
N PHE A 7 -1.60 -8.75 6.85
CA PHE A 7 -1.39 -7.42 7.42
C PHE A 7 -2.39 -6.49 6.76
N GLU A 8 -3.07 -5.70 7.58
CA GLU A 8 -4.13 -4.79 7.14
C GLU A 8 -3.70 -3.37 7.43
N ILE A 9 -4.05 -2.46 6.51
CA ILE A 9 -3.74 -1.03 6.62
C ILE A 9 -5.04 -0.30 6.29
N SER A 10 -5.58 0.42 7.28
CA SER A 10 -6.73 1.30 7.06
C SER A 10 -6.26 2.58 6.36
N PHE A 11 -7.07 3.12 5.45
CA PHE A 11 -6.83 4.38 4.75
C PHE A 11 -8.17 5.02 4.38
N TYR A 12 -8.12 6.27 3.90
CA TYR A 12 -9.30 7.05 3.54
C TYR A 12 -9.29 7.40 2.04
N GLY A 13 -10.47 7.68 1.50
CA GLY A 13 -10.60 8.28 0.17
C GLY A 13 -10.22 9.77 0.17
N HIS A 14 -10.05 10.33 -1.02
CA HIS A 14 -9.83 11.76 -1.24
C HIS A 14 -10.54 12.17 -2.54
N GLU A 15 -11.06 13.39 -2.63
CA GLU A 15 -11.81 13.87 -3.81
C GLU A 15 -11.01 13.79 -5.12
N ASN A 16 -9.69 13.97 -5.03
CA ASN A 16 -8.75 13.87 -6.15
C ASN A 16 -8.25 12.44 -6.48
N VAL A 17 -8.79 11.38 -5.87
CA VAL A 17 -8.41 10.00 -6.25
C VAL A 17 -8.89 9.69 -7.66
N ARG A 18 -7.95 9.26 -8.52
CA ARG A 18 -8.22 8.93 -9.93
C ARG A 18 -7.82 7.51 -10.31
N ALA A 19 -6.78 6.96 -9.68
CA ALA A 19 -6.30 5.59 -9.90
C ALA A 19 -6.06 5.23 -11.39
N LEU A 20 -5.53 6.17 -12.17
CA LEU A 20 -5.37 6.01 -13.62
C LEU A 20 -4.00 5.46 -14.02
N HIS A 21 -3.03 5.43 -13.10
CA HIS A 21 -1.72 4.93 -13.45
C HIS A 21 -1.77 3.42 -13.80
N PRO A 22 -1.33 3.01 -14.99
CA PRO A 22 -1.67 1.68 -15.54
C PRO A 22 -0.94 0.51 -14.90
N ARG A 23 0.07 0.78 -14.07
CA ARG A 23 1.03 -0.23 -13.57
C ARG A 23 1.27 -0.20 -12.08
N THR A 24 0.84 0.86 -11.40
CA THR A 24 1.13 1.06 -9.98
C THR A 24 -0.10 1.56 -9.27
N ILE A 25 -0.19 1.18 -8.00
CA ILE A 25 -1.11 1.75 -7.04
C ILE A 25 -0.29 2.19 -5.84
N GLU A 26 -0.75 3.24 -5.16
CA GLU A 26 -0.15 3.75 -3.94
C GLU A 26 -1.22 4.08 -2.92
N ILE A 27 -0.95 3.78 -1.65
CA ILE A 27 -1.63 4.41 -0.51
C ILE A 27 -0.58 5.20 0.26
N THR A 28 -0.94 6.36 0.78
CA THR A 28 0.01 7.27 1.46
C THR A 28 -0.49 7.66 2.84
N THR A 29 0.46 7.91 3.76
CA THR A 29 0.18 8.47 5.09
C THR A 29 -0.10 9.97 5.03
N GLU A 30 0.27 10.64 3.92
CA GLU A 30 -0.05 12.04 3.71
C GLU A 30 -1.58 12.21 3.60
N PRO A 31 -2.16 13.27 4.20
CA PRO A 31 -3.61 13.46 4.19
C PRO A 31 -4.14 14.05 2.88
N ASP A 32 -3.32 14.83 2.18
CA ASP A 32 -3.73 15.57 0.99
C ASP A 32 -3.23 14.88 -0.30
N LEU A 33 -4.02 15.00 -1.37
CA LEU A 33 -3.69 14.47 -2.69
C LEU A 33 -3.90 15.52 -3.79
N THR A 34 -2.86 15.78 -4.57
CA THR A 34 -2.96 16.60 -5.78
C THR A 34 -3.49 15.77 -6.97
N ILE A 35 -4.07 16.44 -7.96
CA ILE A 35 -4.57 15.79 -9.20
C ILE A 35 -3.46 15.07 -10.00
N GLN A 36 -2.20 15.47 -9.81
CA GLN A 36 -1.04 14.84 -10.46
C GLN A 36 -0.69 13.48 -9.86
N GLY A 37 -1.08 13.19 -8.61
CA GLY A 37 -0.84 11.91 -7.93
C GLY A 37 -1.80 10.81 -8.39
N ASP A 38 -1.85 10.52 -9.69
CA ASP A 38 -2.87 9.66 -10.30
C ASP A 38 -2.70 8.15 -10.04
N CYS A 39 -1.58 7.73 -9.43
CA CYS A 39 -1.36 6.38 -8.91
C CYS A 39 -1.94 6.15 -7.50
N ILE A 40 -2.28 7.22 -6.76
CA ILE A 40 -2.73 7.12 -5.37
C ILE A 40 -4.22 6.74 -5.33
N ILE A 41 -4.53 5.70 -4.55
CA ILE A 41 -5.89 5.17 -4.35
C ILE A 41 -6.43 5.44 -2.94
N GLY A 42 -5.60 5.92 -2.02
CA GLY A 42 -5.97 6.20 -0.64
C GLY A 42 -4.95 7.09 0.09
N VAL A 43 -5.45 7.94 0.98
CA VAL A 43 -4.69 8.90 1.78
C VAL A 43 -4.85 8.62 3.28
N SER A 44 -4.11 9.32 4.13
CA SER A 44 -4.18 9.16 5.59
C SER A 44 -4.11 7.70 6.05
N ALA A 45 -3.26 6.90 5.39
CA ALA A 45 -3.05 5.52 5.74
C ALA A 45 -2.49 5.39 7.17
N GLU A 46 -2.94 4.38 7.91
CA GLU A 46 -2.50 4.11 9.28
C GLU A 46 -0.99 3.81 9.36
N CYS A 47 -0.42 3.23 8.29
CA CYS A 47 0.96 2.76 8.25
C CYS A 47 1.62 3.10 6.92
N GLY A 48 2.89 3.52 6.96
CA GLY A 48 3.75 3.59 5.80
C GLY A 48 4.67 2.35 5.69
N CYS A 49 5.53 2.34 4.67
CA CYS A 49 6.50 1.24 4.45
C CYS A 49 7.41 0.99 5.66
N LYS A 50 7.74 2.04 6.42
CA LYS A 50 8.57 1.94 7.63
C LYS A 50 7.88 1.15 8.76
N ASP A 51 6.55 1.16 8.80
CA ASP A 51 5.75 0.59 9.88
C ASP A 51 5.39 -0.89 9.63
N ILE A 52 5.59 -1.38 8.41
CA ILE A 52 5.36 -2.79 8.07
C ILE A 52 6.17 -3.71 9.01
N PRO A 53 5.55 -4.75 9.61
CA PRO A 53 6.22 -5.65 10.54
C PRO A 53 7.47 -6.29 9.95
N LYS A 54 8.56 -6.38 10.73
CA LYS A 54 9.85 -6.94 10.29
C LYS A 54 9.73 -8.32 9.64
N LYS A 55 8.94 -9.21 10.25
CA LYS A 55 8.67 -10.57 9.72
C LYS A 55 8.00 -10.55 8.34
N LEU A 56 7.13 -9.58 8.08
CA LEU A 56 6.50 -9.42 6.76
C LEU A 56 7.51 -8.86 5.75
N LYS A 57 8.30 -7.84 6.13
CA LYS A 57 9.40 -7.31 5.29
C LYS A 57 10.37 -8.40 4.85
N GLU A 58 10.76 -9.29 5.76
CA GLU A 58 11.65 -10.42 5.46
C GLU A 58 11.05 -11.38 4.42
N LYS A 59 9.74 -11.67 4.52
CA LYS A 59 9.05 -12.47 3.50
C LYS A 59 8.92 -11.76 2.16
N LEU A 60 8.61 -10.47 2.15
CA LEU A 60 8.47 -9.67 0.93
C LEU A 60 9.78 -9.58 0.14
N ARG A 61 10.95 -9.67 0.80
CA ARG A 61 12.27 -9.68 0.14
C ARG A 61 12.56 -10.96 -0.65
N ASN A 62 11.80 -12.03 -0.43
CA ASN A 62 11.99 -13.29 -1.18
C ASN A 62 11.31 -13.19 -2.55
N LYS A 63 12.10 -13.34 -3.62
CA LYS A 63 11.61 -13.30 -5.02
C LYS A 63 10.54 -14.35 -5.37
N ARG A 64 10.43 -15.42 -4.57
CA ARG A 64 9.42 -16.47 -4.74
C ARG A 64 8.14 -16.21 -3.97
N SER A 65 8.07 -15.13 -3.19
CA SER A 65 6.86 -14.75 -2.47
C SER A 65 5.75 -14.40 -3.44
N LYS A 66 4.56 -14.95 -3.17
CA LYS A 66 3.33 -14.56 -3.84
C LYS A 66 2.59 -13.61 -2.92
N ILE A 67 2.18 -12.47 -3.47
CA ILE A 67 1.46 -11.43 -2.75
C ILE A 67 0.04 -11.39 -3.32
N THR A 68 -0.93 -11.28 -2.43
CA THR A 68 -2.33 -11.03 -2.77
C THR A 68 -2.74 -9.80 -1.99
N LEU A 69 -3.34 -8.85 -2.69
CA LEU A 69 -3.87 -7.60 -2.15
C LEU A 69 -5.39 -7.74 -2.00
#